data_AF-A0A0C3C127-F1
#
_entry.id   AF-A0A0C3C127-F1
#
_cell.length_a   1.000
_cell.length_b   1.000
_cell.length_c   1.000
_cell.angle_alpha   90.00
_cell.angle_beta   90.00
_cell.angle_gamma   90.00
#
_symmetry.space_group_name_H-M   'P 1'
#
loop_
_entity.id
_entity.type
_entity.pdbx_description
1 polymer ?
#
loop_
_entity_poly.entity_id
_entity_poly.type
_entity_poly.pdbx_seq_one_letter_code
_entity_poly.pdbx_strand_id
1 'polypeptide(L)'
;MSDLPVFISAPYHLLGPCELMKSHNPAVVESSGVRGLCEVVKFRDTEYIVEKPVSSQTWYYRFKLHYDGTMKGLNDHCLCRQEYEPEKVIQRYCPSCSMWFDIGCLREHVLPPIASDIPPDNVVGKILTMPILRGKLGPSANSWRISGSGAMVHKAMWWNKARRPARDWKEQLGASFIQYAQNNTFTRFRCPQDGCPMII
;
A
#
# COMPACT_ATOMS: atom_id res chain seq x y z
N MET A 1 -30.18 13.54 14.02
CA MET A 1 -29.91 12.99 12.68
C MET A 1 -28.40 12.94 12.53
N SER A 2 -27.83 11.77 12.27
CA SER A 2 -26.38 11.63 12.04
C SER A 2 -26.12 11.73 10.55
N ASP A 3 -25.36 12.75 10.13
CA ASP A 3 -24.93 12.93 8.74
C ASP A 3 -24.06 11.74 8.32
N LEU A 4 -24.57 10.90 7.42
CA LEU A 4 -23.79 9.82 6.85
C LEU A 4 -22.88 10.38 5.75
N PRO A 5 -21.59 10.01 5.73
CA PRO A 5 -20.69 10.42 4.66
C PRO A 5 -21.14 9.80 3.33
N VAL A 6 -21.23 10.64 2.29
CA VAL A 6 -21.58 10.20 0.95
C VAL A 6 -20.31 9.90 0.16
N PHE A 7 -20.32 8.76 -0.53
CA PHE A 7 -19.24 8.31 -1.37
C PHE A 7 -19.72 8.13 -2.80
N ILE A 8 -18.89 8.51 -3.76
CA ILE A 8 -19.18 8.39 -5.19
C ILE A 8 -18.24 7.36 -5.80
N SER A 9 -18.79 6.41 -6.54
CA SER A 9 -18.03 5.57 -7.48
C SER A 9 -18.06 6.21 -8.86
N ALA A 10 -16.91 6.41 -9.48
CA ALA A 10 -16.79 6.98 -10.83
C ALA A 10 -16.59 5.86 -11.88
N PRO A 11 -17.07 6.03 -13.13
CA PRO A 11 -16.83 5.07 -14.19
C PRO A 11 -15.33 4.97 -14.56
N TYR A 12 -14.81 3.74 -14.43
CA TYR A 12 -13.65 3.07 -15.05
C TYR A 12 -12.54 3.86 -15.76
N HIS A 13 -11.93 4.89 -15.18
CA HIS A 13 -10.56 5.29 -15.58
C HIS A 13 -9.74 5.97 -14.48
N LEU A 14 -10.38 6.53 -13.46
CA LEU A 14 -9.71 7.31 -12.40
C LEU A 14 -9.63 6.60 -11.05
N LEU A 15 -10.51 5.62 -10.80
CA LEU A 15 -10.62 4.94 -9.50
C LEU A 15 -10.30 3.45 -9.64
N GLY A 16 -9.58 2.89 -8.66
CA GLY A 16 -9.46 1.44 -8.53
C GLY A 16 -10.82 0.76 -8.25
N PRO A 17 -10.93 -0.57 -8.43
CA PRO A 17 -12.21 -1.30 -8.32
C PRO A 17 -12.96 -1.16 -6.99
N CYS A 18 -12.23 -0.95 -5.88
CA CYS A 18 -12.80 -0.72 -4.54
C CYS A 18 -12.53 0.70 -4.03
N GLU A 19 -12.13 1.61 -4.91
CA GLU A 19 -11.83 2.98 -4.53
C GLU A 19 -13.07 3.87 -4.62
N LEU A 20 -13.30 4.62 -3.56
CA LEU A 20 -14.39 5.57 -3.40
C LEU A 20 -13.85 6.99 -3.29
N MET A 21 -14.65 7.95 -3.74
CA MET A 21 -14.41 9.36 -3.53
C MET A 21 -15.31 9.87 -2.41
N LYS A 22 -14.73 10.43 -1.34
CA LYS A 22 -15.54 11.03 -0.26
C LYS A 22 -16.05 12.40 -0.72
N SER A 23 -17.36 12.58 -0.76
CA SER A 23 -17.96 13.87 -1.08
C SER A 23 -18.35 14.62 0.20
N HIS A 24 -18.47 15.94 0.08
CA HIS A 24 -19.04 16.79 1.12
C HIS A 24 -20.56 16.92 1.01
N ASN A 25 -21.22 16.24 0.09
CA ASN A 25 -22.65 16.43 -0.17
C ASN A 25 -23.49 15.46 0.69
N PRO A 26 -24.09 15.89 1.82
CA PRO A 26 -24.98 15.02 2.58
C PRO A 26 -26.24 14.72 1.77
N ALA A 27 -26.73 13.49 1.87
CA ALA A 27 -27.97 13.06 1.24
C ALA A 27 -28.86 12.37 2.28
N VAL A 28 -30.15 12.70 2.26
CA VAL A 28 -31.16 11.95 2.99
C VAL A 28 -31.56 10.75 2.13
N VAL A 29 -31.40 9.55 2.66
CA VAL A 29 -31.74 8.31 1.97
C VAL A 29 -32.82 7.56 2.75
N GLU A 30 -33.77 6.96 2.04
CA GLU A 30 -34.74 6.06 2.66
C GLU A 30 -34.06 4.79 3.14
N SER A 31 -34.47 4.29 4.31
CA SER A 31 -33.94 3.07 4.90
C SER A 31 -34.17 1.83 4.03
N SER A 32 -35.27 1.81 3.26
CA SER A 32 -35.59 0.79 2.25
C SER A 32 -34.51 0.67 1.15
N GLY A 33 -33.76 1.74 0.88
CA GLY A 33 -32.67 1.77 -0.09
C GLY A 33 -31.35 1.18 0.44
N VAL A 34 -31.24 0.92 1.75
CA VAL A 34 -30.01 0.40 2.37
C VAL A 34 -29.91 -1.10 2.15
N ARG A 35 -28.95 -1.52 1.32
CA ARG A 35 -28.73 -2.95 1.00
C ARG A 35 -27.91 -3.70 2.03
N GLY A 36 -27.16 -3.00 2.87
CA GLY A 36 -26.29 -3.60 3.88
C GLY A 36 -25.25 -2.63 4.42
N LEU A 37 -24.44 -3.14 5.35
CA LEU A 37 -23.31 -2.42 5.92
C LEU A 37 -22.04 -2.75 5.15
N CYS A 38 -21.19 -1.76 4.94
CA CYS A 38 -19.85 -1.96 4.40
C CYS A 38 -18.82 -1.18 5.21
N GLU A 39 -17.61 -1.72 5.28
CA GLU A 39 -16.46 -1.04 5.87
C GLU A 39 -15.79 -0.18 4.80
N VAL A 40 -15.56 1.09 5.12
CA VAL A 40 -14.83 2.04 4.27
C VAL A 40 -13.63 2.58 5.03
N VAL A 41 -12.42 2.30 4.54
CA VAL A 41 -11.17 2.69 5.20
C VAL A 41 -10.52 3.90 4.54
N LYS A 42 -9.94 4.79 5.35
CA LYS A 42 -9.10 5.87 4.83
C LYS A 42 -7.74 5.28 4.43
N PHE A 43 -7.45 5.27 3.14
CA PHE A 43 -6.14 4.90 2.65
C PHE A 43 -5.18 6.08 2.83
N ARG A 44 -4.11 5.86 3.58
CA ARG A 44 -3.06 6.86 3.81
C ARG A 44 -1.93 6.59 2.82
N ASP A 45 -1.78 7.48 1.87
CA ASP A 45 -0.82 7.39 0.78
C ASP A 45 0.56 7.99 1.15
N THR A 46 0.65 8.74 2.25
CA THR A 46 1.89 9.35 2.77
C THR A 46 2.75 8.43 3.65
N GLU A 47 2.20 7.30 4.09
CA GLU A 47 2.88 6.35 4.98
C GLU A 47 2.58 4.91 4.58
N TYR A 48 3.35 3.96 5.10
CA TYR A 48 2.99 2.55 5.00
C TYR A 48 2.11 2.15 6.17
N ILE A 49 1.16 1.25 5.91
CA ILE A 49 0.24 0.75 6.93
C ILE A 49 0.97 -0.29 7.78
N VAL A 50 0.93 -0.14 9.11
CA VAL A 50 1.58 -1.06 10.08
C VAL A 50 0.63 -2.07 10.71
N GLU A 51 -0.68 -1.81 10.69
CA GLU A 51 -1.68 -2.57 11.47
C GLU A 51 -2.18 -3.79 10.68
N LYS A 52 -3.04 -3.54 9.68
CA LYS A 52 -3.69 -4.57 8.86
C LYS A 52 -3.80 -4.10 7.41
N PRO A 53 -3.51 -4.97 6.43
CA PRO A 53 -3.74 -4.66 5.03
C PRO A 53 -5.20 -4.35 4.72
N VAL A 54 -5.40 -3.49 3.74
CA VAL A 54 -6.72 -3.26 3.17
C VAL A 54 -7.09 -4.48 2.34
N SER A 55 -8.23 -5.12 2.63
CA SER A 55 -8.69 -6.26 1.85
C SER A 55 -8.95 -5.84 0.40
N SER A 56 -8.80 -6.76 -0.55
CA SER A 56 -9.24 -6.53 -1.94
C SER A 56 -10.76 -6.39 -2.08
N GLN A 57 -11.51 -6.66 -1.01
CA GLN A 57 -12.95 -6.43 -0.92
C GLN A 57 -13.31 -5.25 -0.01
N THR A 58 -12.32 -4.61 0.62
CA THR A 58 -12.55 -3.46 1.49
C THR A 58 -12.61 -2.21 0.65
N TRP A 59 -13.71 -1.48 0.75
CA TRP A 59 -13.82 -0.16 0.14
C TRP A 59 -12.84 0.80 0.80
N TYR A 60 -12.15 1.61 0.00
CA TYR A 60 -11.20 2.59 0.52
C TYR A 60 -11.35 3.94 -0.17
N TYR A 61 -10.92 5.01 0.49
CA TYR A 61 -10.85 6.34 -0.12
C TYR A 61 -9.50 6.99 0.19
N ARG A 62 -8.97 7.75 -0.77
CA ARG A 62 -7.69 8.49 -0.65
C ARG A 62 -7.91 10.00 -0.63
N PHE A 63 -8.79 10.48 -1.50
CA PHE A 63 -9.03 11.90 -1.71
C PHE A 63 -10.50 12.27 -1.50
N LYS A 64 -10.73 13.58 -1.37
CA LYS A 64 -12.03 14.19 -1.17
C LYS A 64 -12.40 15.05 -2.35
N LEU A 65 -13.66 14.99 -2.76
CA LEU A 65 -14.25 15.92 -3.71
C LEU A 65 -14.86 17.09 -2.96
N HIS A 66 -14.36 18.28 -3.23
CA HIS A 66 -14.96 19.53 -2.76
C HIS A 66 -16.11 19.96 -3.68
N TYR A 67 -16.99 20.83 -3.18
CA TYR A 67 -18.16 21.31 -3.92
C TYR A 67 -17.81 22.07 -5.20
N ASP A 68 -16.62 22.67 -5.24
CA ASP A 68 -16.07 23.37 -6.41
C ASP A 68 -15.49 22.41 -7.48
N GLY A 69 -15.60 21.09 -7.27
CA GLY A 69 -15.07 20.07 -8.16
C GLY A 69 -13.57 19.79 -7.95
N THR A 70 -12.91 20.47 -7.00
CA THR A 70 -11.49 20.22 -6.71
C THR A 70 -11.30 18.94 -5.90
N MET A 71 -10.23 18.22 -6.20
CA MET A 71 -9.81 17.04 -5.46
C MET A 71 -8.74 17.42 -4.43
N LYS A 72 -8.94 17.04 -3.17
CA LYS A 72 -7.98 17.27 -2.08
C LYS A 72 -7.46 15.96 -1.54
N GLY A 73 -6.14 15.89 -1.32
CA GLY A 73 -5.47 14.73 -0.74
C GLY A 73 -4.92 13.73 -1.77
N LEU A 74 -4.87 14.11 -3.05
CA LEU A 74 -3.99 13.45 -4.02
C LEU A 74 -2.57 13.91 -3.71
N ASN A 75 -1.70 12.99 -3.33
CA ASN A 75 -0.29 13.29 -3.14
C ASN A 75 0.52 12.82 -4.34
N ASP A 76 1.35 13.72 -4.85
CA ASP A 76 2.39 13.36 -5.80
C ASP A 76 3.42 12.48 -5.08
N HIS A 77 3.84 11.42 -5.77
CA HIS A 77 4.88 10.53 -5.28
C HIS A 77 6.05 10.48 -6.27
N CYS A 78 7.14 9.87 -5.81
CA CYS A 78 8.30 9.58 -6.63
C CYS A 78 8.97 10.83 -7.24
N LEU A 79 10.00 10.59 -8.05
CA LEU A 79 10.70 11.61 -8.83
C LEU A 79 9.85 12.14 -9.99
N CYS A 80 8.95 11.32 -10.51
CA CYS A 80 8.08 11.64 -11.64
C CYS A 80 6.89 12.55 -11.29
N ARG A 81 6.63 12.77 -9.99
CA ARG A 81 5.49 13.55 -9.47
C ARG A 81 4.16 13.10 -10.09
N GLN A 82 3.99 11.78 -10.22
CA GLN A 82 2.75 11.18 -10.70
C GLN A 82 1.94 10.64 -9.52
N GLU A 83 0.62 10.61 -9.71
CA GLU A 83 -0.31 10.01 -8.77
C GLU A 83 -0.10 8.49 -8.71
N TYR A 84 -0.27 7.91 -7.52
CA TYR A 84 -0.16 6.46 -7.36
C TYR A 84 -1.37 5.74 -7.98
N GLU A 85 -1.10 4.83 -8.91
CA GLU A 85 -2.09 3.95 -9.50
C GLU A 85 -1.81 2.47 -9.13
N PRO A 86 -2.54 1.88 -8.17
CA PRO A 86 -2.25 0.55 -7.63
C PRO A 86 -2.17 -0.57 -8.67
N GLU A 87 -2.91 -0.44 -9.78
CA GLU A 87 -2.96 -1.42 -10.87
C GLU A 87 -1.75 -1.34 -11.79
N LYS A 88 -1.21 -0.14 -12.03
CA LYS A 88 -0.19 0.10 -13.07
C LYS A 88 1.24 0.07 -12.53
N VAL A 89 1.47 0.59 -11.32
CA VAL A 89 2.82 0.81 -10.79
C VAL A 89 3.09 -0.01 -9.53
N ILE A 90 4.34 -0.44 -9.35
CA ILE A 90 4.85 -0.92 -8.06
C ILE A 90 5.65 0.22 -7.45
N GLN A 91 5.34 0.55 -6.21
CA GLN A 91 6.08 1.54 -5.43
C GLN A 91 6.80 0.89 -4.27
N ARG A 92 7.90 1.51 -3.84
CA ARG A 92 8.64 1.18 -2.63
C ARG A 92 8.68 2.35 -1.68
N TYR A 93 8.61 2.08 -0.39
CA TYR A 93 8.63 3.13 0.63
C TYR A 93 10.02 3.29 1.24
N CYS A 94 10.46 4.54 1.35
CA CYS A 94 11.61 4.89 2.16
C CYS A 94 11.15 5.39 3.54
N PRO A 95 11.47 4.68 4.64
CA PRO A 95 11.06 5.10 5.98
C PRO A 95 11.80 6.34 6.50
N SER A 96 12.94 6.72 5.93
CA SER A 96 13.70 7.90 6.38
C SER A 96 13.22 9.21 5.77
N CYS A 97 12.79 9.22 4.51
CA CYS A 97 12.24 10.42 3.87
C CYS A 97 10.71 10.36 3.72
N SER A 98 10.09 9.31 4.25
CA SER A 98 8.65 9.07 4.23
C SER A 98 8.00 9.20 2.85
N MET A 99 8.69 8.71 1.81
CA MET A 99 8.27 8.86 0.41
C MET A 99 8.15 7.51 -0.29
N TRP A 100 7.17 7.43 -1.20
CA TRP A 100 6.98 6.32 -2.13
C TRP A 100 7.69 6.60 -3.46
N PHE A 101 8.39 5.60 -3.98
CA PHE A 101 9.12 5.66 -5.24
C PHE A 101 8.68 4.54 -6.18
N ASP A 102 8.35 4.88 -7.42
CA ASP A 102 8.07 3.89 -8.46
C ASP A 102 9.33 3.08 -8.77
N ILE A 103 9.19 1.75 -8.85
CA ILE A 103 10.31 0.87 -9.21
C ILE A 103 10.87 1.21 -10.61
N GLY A 104 10.02 1.68 -11.53
CA GLY A 104 10.46 2.16 -12.85
C GLY A 104 11.45 3.31 -12.73
N CYS A 105 11.05 4.39 -12.04
CA CYS A 105 11.91 5.55 -11.81
C CYS A 105 13.18 5.20 -11.03
N LEU A 106 13.12 4.28 -10.06
CA LEU A 106 14.32 3.82 -9.35
C LEU A 106 15.31 3.12 -10.31
N ARG A 107 14.82 2.30 -11.25
CA ARG A 107 15.68 1.63 -12.23
C ARG A 107 16.29 2.60 -13.24
N GLU A 108 15.56 3.64 -13.61
CA GLU A 108 16.00 4.64 -14.59
C GLU A 108 16.99 5.64 -14.00
N HIS A 109 16.75 6.09 -12.76
CA HIS A 109 17.48 7.21 -12.17
C HIS A 109 18.44 6.81 -11.05
N VAL A 110 18.35 5.59 -10.50
CA VAL A 110 19.22 5.13 -9.42
C VAL A 110 20.08 3.96 -9.90
N LEU A 111 21.25 4.30 -10.43
CA LEU A 111 22.25 3.35 -10.90
C LEU A 111 23.57 3.45 -10.10
N PRO A 112 24.27 2.33 -9.89
CA PRO A 112 23.83 0.96 -10.11
C PRO A 112 22.89 0.49 -8.97
N PRO A 113 21.96 -0.44 -9.24
CA PRO A 113 21.27 -1.15 -8.17
C PRO A 113 22.29 -1.88 -7.27
N ILE A 114 22.01 -1.92 -5.98
CA ILE A 114 22.81 -2.65 -5.02
C ILE A 114 22.42 -4.12 -5.11
N ALA A 115 23.40 -4.99 -5.35
CA ALA A 115 23.20 -6.43 -5.33
C ALA A 115 22.59 -6.83 -3.98
N SER A 116 21.55 -7.67 -4.02
CA SER A 116 21.03 -8.26 -2.79
C SER A 116 22.06 -9.25 -2.27
N ASP A 117 22.30 -9.24 -0.96
CA ASP A 117 22.94 -10.34 -0.26
C ASP A 117 22.18 -11.64 -0.54
N ILE A 118 22.86 -12.78 -0.44
CA ILE A 118 22.24 -14.11 -0.52
C ILE A 118 21.05 -14.11 0.44
N PRO A 119 19.81 -14.29 -0.06
CA PRO A 119 18.63 -14.16 0.77
C PRO A 119 18.68 -15.25 1.85
N PRO A 120 18.30 -14.94 3.11
CA PRO A 120 18.33 -15.92 4.19
C PRO A 120 17.58 -17.20 3.82
N ASP A 121 18.08 -18.35 4.27
CA ASP A 121 17.46 -19.66 4.00
C ASP A 121 16.06 -19.79 4.63
N ASN A 122 15.77 -18.96 5.64
CA ASN A 122 14.46 -18.90 6.26
C ASN A 122 13.63 -17.71 5.77
N VAL A 123 12.33 -17.97 5.57
CA VAL A 123 11.36 -17.00 5.05
C VAL A 123 11.21 -15.74 5.91
N VAL A 124 11.29 -15.86 7.24
CA VAL A 124 11.21 -14.69 8.13
C VAL A 124 12.41 -13.77 7.89
N GLY A 125 13.60 -14.32 7.75
CA GLY A 125 14.80 -13.61 7.35
C GLY A 125 14.63 -12.90 6.01
N LYS A 126 14.09 -13.58 4.99
CA LYS A 126 13.78 -12.94 3.69
C LYS A 126 12.82 -11.76 3.85
N ILE A 127 11.74 -11.92 4.63
CA ILE A 127 10.76 -10.86 4.88
C ILE A 127 11.41 -9.64 5.57
N LEU A 128 12.31 -9.86 6.54
CA LEU A 128 13.02 -8.78 7.23
C LEU A 128 13.93 -7.96 6.30
N THR A 129 14.43 -8.59 5.23
CA THR A 129 15.25 -7.92 4.20
C THR A 129 14.45 -7.33 3.06
N MET A 130 13.13 -7.57 3.04
CA MET A 130 12.27 -7.17 1.95
C MET A 130 11.93 -5.68 2.05
N PRO A 131 12.01 -4.91 0.95
CA PRO A 131 11.53 -3.54 0.96
C PRO A 131 10.02 -3.48 1.16
N ILE A 132 9.57 -2.42 1.83
CA ILE A 132 8.14 -2.12 1.94
C ILE A 132 7.66 -1.69 0.55
N LEU A 133 6.67 -2.39 0.01
CA LEU A 133 6.19 -2.19 -1.36
C LEU A 133 4.66 -2.22 -1.43
N ARG A 134 4.11 -1.52 -2.41
CA ARG A 134 2.67 -1.52 -2.76
C ARG A 134 2.50 -1.56 -4.29
N GLY A 135 1.32 -1.93 -4.74
CA GLY A 135 0.91 -1.89 -6.14
C GLY A 135 1.23 -3.15 -6.96
N LYS A 136 0.94 -3.04 -8.26
CA LYS A 136 0.82 -4.12 -9.27
C LYS A 136 0.08 -5.32 -8.71
N LEU A 137 -1.24 -5.22 -8.75
CA LEU A 137 -2.15 -6.29 -8.40
C LEU A 137 -1.90 -7.45 -9.37
N GLY A 138 -1.48 -8.60 -8.81
CA GLY A 138 -1.42 -9.83 -9.58
C GLY A 138 -2.84 -10.33 -9.90
N PRO A 139 -2.97 -11.39 -10.72
CA PRO A 139 -4.27 -11.99 -11.07
C PRO A 139 -5.09 -12.43 -9.86
N SER A 140 -4.45 -12.59 -8.71
CA SER A 140 -5.10 -12.66 -7.40
C SER A 140 -4.83 -11.33 -6.69
N ALA A 141 -5.85 -10.47 -6.58
CA ALA A 141 -5.79 -9.20 -5.86
C ALA A 141 -5.44 -9.46 -4.38
N ASN A 142 -4.14 -9.56 -4.11
CA ASN A 142 -3.60 -9.80 -2.79
C ASN A 142 -3.78 -8.51 -2.00
N SER A 143 -4.64 -8.53 -0.98
CA SER A 143 -4.97 -7.39 -0.11
C SER A 143 -3.77 -6.54 0.29
N TRP A 144 -2.67 -7.18 0.69
CA TRP A 144 -1.43 -6.52 1.08
C TRP A 144 -0.76 -5.72 -0.05
N ARG A 145 -1.06 -5.95 -1.32
CA ARG A 145 -0.51 -5.13 -2.42
C ARG A 145 -1.22 -3.79 -2.56
N ILE A 146 -2.49 -3.68 -2.22
CA ILE A 146 -3.22 -2.40 -2.29
C ILE A 146 -2.62 -1.44 -1.25
N SER A 147 -2.68 -1.85 0.03
CA SER A 147 -2.19 -1.09 1.19
C SER A 147 -0.68 -1.07 1.37
N GLY A 148 0.02 -2.00 0.71
CA GLY A 148 1.43 -2.24 0.87
C GLY A 148 1.78 -3.31 1.92
N SER A 149 2.98 -3.89 1.77
CA SER A 149 3.54 -4.95 2.61
C SER A 149 3.98 -4.50 4.00
N GLY A 150 3.82 -3.22 4.32
CA GLY A 150 4.32 -2.60 5.55
C GLY A 150 3.89 -3.33 6.82
N ALA A 151 2.62 -3.72 6.92
CA ALA A 151 2.08 -4.40 8.10
C ALA A 151 2.69 -5.79 8.28
N MET A 152 2.99 -6.48 7.17
CA MET A 152 3.61 -7.81 7.17
C MET A 152 5.07 -7.73 7.62
N VAL A 153 5.81 -6.78 7.05
CA VAL A 153 7.21 -6.52 7.40
C VAL A 153 7.32 -6.10 8.86
N HIS A 154 6.46 -5.20 9.31
CA HIS A 154 6.43 -4.72 10.69
C HIS A 154 6.15 -5.84 11.71
N LYS A 155 5.21 -6.74 11.40
CA LYS A 155 4.98 -7.95 12.22
C LYS A 155 6.22 -8.83 12.31
N ALA A 156 6.89 -9.09 11.17
CA ALA A 156 8.12 -9.87 11.15
C ALA A 156 9.24 -9.21 11.97
N MET A 157 9.40 -7.89 11.88
CA MET A 157 10.35 -7.13 12.70
C MET A 157 10.08 -7.30 14.19
N TRP A 158 8.81 -7.23 14.60
CA TRP A 158 8.42 -7.41 16.00
C TRP A 158 8.74 -8.82 16.51
N TRP A 159 8.45 -9.86 15.74
CA TRP A 159 8.82 -11.25 16.08
C TRP A 159 10.32 -11.46 16.17
N ASN A 160 11.09 -10.84 15.26
CA ASN A 160 12.54 -10.90 15.29
C ASN A 160 13.11 -10.24 16.55
N LYS A 161 12.57 -9.07 16.94
CA LYS A 161 12.93 -8.39 18.18
C LYS A 161 12.59 -9.24 19.41
N ALA A 162 11.45 -9.93 19.38
CA ALA A 162 11.05 -10.87 20.43
C ALA A 162 11.79 -12.22 20.39
N ARG A 163 12.67 -12.45 19.39
CA ARG A 163 13.36 -13.72 19.10
C ARG A 163 12.43 -14.92 18.99
N ARG A 164 11.16 -14.69 18.67
CA ARG A 164 10.13 -15.73 18.65
C ARG A 164 8.96 -15.32 17.75
N PRO A 165 8.81 -15.95 16.58
CA PRO A 165 7.57 -15.88 15.82
C PRO A 165 6.40 -16.43 16.64
N ALA A 166 5.21 -15.86 16.44
CA ALA A 166 3.96 -16.46 16.93
C ALA A 166 3.76 -17.85 16.32
N ARG A 167 3.03 -18.76 16.97
CA ARG A 167 2.83 -20.14 16.45
C ARG A 167 2.08 -20.14 15.11
N ASP A 168 1.14 -19.23 14.97
CA ASP A 168 0.25 -18.99 13.83
C ASP A 168 0.80 -17.94 12.84
N TRP A 169 2.09 -17.63 12.89
CA TRP A 169 2.68 -16.53 12.09
C TRP A 169 2.40 -16.65 10.58
N LYS A 170 2.32 -17.88 10.06
CA LYS A 170 2.02 -18.14 8.64
C LYS A 170 0.62 -17.66 8.25
N GLU A 171 -0.35 -17.91 9.12
CA GLU A 171 -1.74 -17.50 8.94
C GLU A 171 -1.84 -15.97 9.01
N GLN A 172 -1.15 -15.36 9.97
CA GLN A 172 -1.15 -13.91 10.15
C GLN A 172 -0.53 -13.12 8.99
N LEU A 173 0.42 -13.71 8.25
CA LEU A 173 1.02 -13.10 7.06
C LEU A 173 0.24 -13.43 5.78
N GLY A 174 -0.43 -14.58 5.74
CA GLY A 174 -1.14 -15.08 4.56
C GLY A 174 -0.22 -15.77 3.55
N ALA A 175 -0.72 -16.83 2.93
CA ALA A 175 0.03 -17.67 2.01
C ALA A 175 0.60 -16.90 0.80
N SER A 176 -0.16 -15.95 0.25
CA SER A 176 0.26 -15.20 -0.94
C SER A 176 1.44 -14.27 -0.66
N PHE A 177 1.50 -13.67 0.53
CA PHE A 177 2.63 -12.85 0.95
C PHE A 177 3.88 -13.72 1.15
N ILE A 178 3.73 -14.86 1.81
CA ILE A 178 4.80 -15.82 2.07
C ILE A 178 5.39 -16.33 0.75
N GLN A 179 4.55 -16.77 -0.18
CA GLN A 179 4.99 -17.23 -1.51
C GLN A 179 5.73 -16.12 -2.26
N TYR A 180 5.23 -14.88 -2.19
CA TYR A 180 5.91 -13.75 -2.80
C TYR A 180 7.30 -13.53 -2.21
N ALA A 181 7.43 -13.53 -0.87
CA ALA A 181 8.72 -13.37 -0.20
C ALA A 181 9.70 -14.52 -0.48
N GLN A 182 9.20 -15.75 -0.68
CA GLN A 182 10.02 -16.92 -0.97
C GLN A 182 10.56 -16.92 -2.41
N ASN A 183 9.72 -16.55 -3.36
CA ASN A 183 9.97 -16.70 -4.80
C ASN A 183 10.65 -15.50 -5.45
N ASN A 184 10.80 -14.37 -4.72
CA ASN A 184 11.35 -13.15 -5.28
C ASN A 184 12.70 -12.81 -4.62
N THR A 185 13.63 -12.35 -5.45
CA THR A 185 14.83 -11.65 -5.01
C THR A 185 14.58 -10.16 -5.11
N PHE A 186 14.97 -9.42 -4.07
CA PHE A 186 14.71 -7.98 -3.99
C PHE A 186 15.96 -7.20 -4.37
N THR A 187 15.98 -6.65 -5.59
CA THR A 187 16.96 -5.62 -5.98
C THR A 187 16.89 -4.48 -4.99
N ARG A 188 18.02 -3.90 -4.57
CA ARG A 188 18.06 -2.75 -3.66
C ARG A 188 18.50 -1.48 -4.40
N PHE A 189 17.99 -0.34 -3.97
CA PHE A 189 18.29 0.99 -4.53
C PHE A 189 18.65 1.94 -3.39
N ARG A 190 19.58 2.87 -3.63
CA ARG A 190 19.73 4.00 -2.71
C ARG A 190 18.49 4.89 -2.82
N CYS A 191 18.07 5.49 -1.71
CA CYS A 191 17.03 6.51 -1.78
C CYS A 191 17.53 7.68 -2.64
N PRO A 192 16.74 8.17 -3.61
CA PRO A 192 17.17 9.28 -4.47
C PRO A 192 17.02 10.66 -3.81
N GLN A 193 16.42 10.73 -2.62
CA GLN A 193 16.28 11.99 -1.89
C GLN A 193 17.63 12.42 -1.33
N ASP A 194 18.00 13.68 -1.55
CA ASP A 194 19.27 14.23 -1.10
C ASP A 194 19.46 14.07 0.41
N GLY A 195 20.65 13.64 0.82
CA GLY A 195 21.00 13.37 2.21
C GLY A 195 20.33 12.13 2.85
N CYS A 196 19.50 11.36 2.15
CA CYS A 196 18.83 10.19 2.73
C CYS A 196 19.73 8.93 2.72
N PRO A 197 20.06 8.33 3.87
CA PRO A 197 21.00 7.20 3.95
C PRO A 197 20.37 5.84 3.61
N MET A 198 19.05 5.79 3.42
CA MET A 198 18.31 4.54 3.29
C MET A 198 18.56 3.82 1.97
N ILE A 199 18.58 2.49 2.06
CA ILE A 199 18.51 1.57 0.93
C ILE A 199 17.11 0.97 0.91
N ILE A 200 16.43 1.03 -0.24
CA ILE A 200 15.04 0.62 -0.47
C ILE A 200 14.90 -0.41 -1.59
#